data_AF-A0A9D8BHL9-F1
#
_entry.id   AF-A0A9D8BHL9-F1
#
_cell.length_a   1.000
_cell.length_b   1.000
_cell.length_c   1.000
_cell.angle_alpha   90.00
_cell.angle_beta   90.00
_cell.angle_gamma   90.00
#
_symmetry.space_group_name_H-M   'P 1'
#
loop_
_entity.id
_entity.type
_entity.pdbx_description
1 polymer ?
#
loop_
_entity_poly.entity_id
_entity_poly.type
_entity_poly.pdbx_seq_one_letter_code
_entity_poly.pdbx_strand_id
1 'polypeptide(L)'
;MYKKISAFSLALLIIAAIDSIRNLPSAALFGSSLIFFFALSALLFLFPTALVAAELTAAFPKEGGVYHWIRLAFGEKMGMIAIWLQWVNTMVWYPTILSFIAATMAYLIDPSLADNKTYLALMIIGF
;
A
#
# COMPACT_ATOMS: atom_id res chain seq x y z
N MET A 1 -29.25 -0.48 11.66
CA MET A 1 -28.18 0.38 12.22
C MET A 1 -26.84 -0.14 11.68
N TYR A 2 -26.12 0.66 10.90
CA TYR A 2 -24.78 0.30 10.45
C TYR A 2 -23.83 0.24 11.65
N LYS A 3 -23.04 -0.83 11.75
CA LYS A 3 -22.07 -1.02 12.83
C LYS A 3 -20.89 -0.09 12.54
N LYS A 4 -20.74 0.98 13.34
CA LYS A 4 -19.63 1.92 13.19
C LYS A 4 -18.34 1.26 13.68
N ILE A 5 -17.28 1.35 12.89
CA ILE A 5 -15.94 0.88 13.27
C ILE A 5 -15.39 1.82 14.34
N SER A 6 -14.79 1.28 15.41
CA SER A 6 -14.15 2.09 16.45
C SER A 6 -12.89 2.77 15.91
N ALA A 7 -12.50 3.93 16.44
CA ALA A 7 -11.27 4.62 16.02
C ALA A 7 -10.03 3.73 16.18
N PHE A 8 -9.97 2.94 17.25
CA PHE A 8 -8.89 1.99 17.48
C PHE A 8 -8.86 0.88 16.43
N SER A 9 -10.01 0.27 16.13
CA SER A 9 -10.12 -0.75 15.09
C SER A 9 -9.75 -0.20 13.71
N LEU A 10 -10.15 1.04 13.41
CA LEU A 10 -9.79 1.71 12.16
C LEU A 10 -8.28 1.94 12.07
N ALA A 11 -7.64 2.39 13.16
CA ALA A 11 -6.19 2.56 13.21
C ALA A 11 -5.45 1.23 12.95
N LEU A 12 -5.91 0.13 13.57
CA LEU A 12 -5.32 -1.19 13.33
C LEU A 12 -5.50 -1.65 11.88
N LEU A 13 -6.67 -1.40 11.26
CA LEU A 13 -6.90 -1.72 9.85
C LEU A 13 -5.96 -0.94 8.92
N ILE A 14 -5.72 0.34 9.21
CA ILE A 14 -4.80 1.18 8.43
C ILE A 14 -3.36 0.68 8.59
N ILE A 15 -2.93 0.36 9.82
CA ILE A 15 -1.59 -0.19 10.07
C ILE A 15 -1.40 -1.50 9.31
N ALA A 16 -2.36 -2.42 9.40
CA ALA A 16 -2.30 -3.71 8.70
C ALA A 16 -2.32 -3.58 7.16
N ALA A 17 -2.95 -2.52 6.64
CA ALA A 17 -3.00 -2.26 5.19
C ALA A 17 -1.70 -1.63 4.65
N ILE A 18 -1.00 -0.84 5.47
CA ILE A 18 0.21 -0.12 5.06
C ILE A 18 1.47 -0.93 5.34
N ASP A 19 1.54 -1.55 6.52
CA ASP A 19 2.75 -2.24 6.95
C ASP A 19 2.87 -3.62 6.31
N SER A 20 4.08 -3.98 5.88
CA SER A 20 4.35 -5.26 5.25
C SER A 20 5.68 -5.82 5.71
N ILE A 21 5.61 -6.95 6.40
CA ILE A 21 6.78 -7.72 6.87
C ILE A 21 7.74 -8.05 5.72
N ARG A 22 7.22 -8.18 4.49
CA ARG A 22 7.99 -8.45 3.27
C ARG A 22 9.06 -7.42 2.97
N ASN A 23 8.80 -6.16 3.31
CA ASN A 23 9.69 -5.05 2.97
C ASN A 23 10.77 -4.85 4.03
N LEU A 24 10.61 -5.45 5.22
CA LEU A 24 11.55 -5.28 6.35
C LEU A 24 12.96 -5.82 6.05
N PRO A 25 13.15 -7.00 5.41
CA PRO A 25 14.50 -7.48 5.06
C PRO A 25 15.21 -6.51 4.11
N SER A 26 14.51 -6.03 3.08
CA SER A 26 15.06 -5.06 2.14
C SER A 26 15.37 -3.71 2.80
N ALA A 27 14.51 -3.25 3.72
CA ALA A 27 14.73 -2.04 4.50
C ALA A 27 15.93 -2.16 5.46
N ALA A 28 16.15 -3.35 6.03
CA ALA A 28 17.27 -3.61 6.94
C ALA A 28 18.65 -3.44 6.26
N LEU A 29 18.73 -3.61 4.93
CA LEU A 29 19.97 -3.39 4.17
C LEU A 29 20.49 -1.94 4.26
N PHE A 30 19.62 -0.97 4.57
CA PHE A 30 20.00 0.43 4.75
C PHE A 30 20.58 0.74 6.13
N GLY A 31 20.57 -0.22 7.07
CA GLY A 31 21.15 -0.08 8.40
C GLY A 31 20.50 1.05 9.23
N SER A 32 21.29 1.71 10.06
CA SER A 32 20.81 2.78 10.96
C SER A 32 20.28 4.02 10.23
N SER A 33 20.71 4.27 8.99
CA SER A 33 20.22 5.36 8.15
C SER A 33 18.72 5.27 7.86
N LEU A 34 18.14 4.06 7.95
CA LEU A 34 16.70 3.84 7.79
C LEU A 34 15.86 4.70 8.75
N ILE A 35 16.33 4.87 9.98
CA ILE A 35 15.63 5.67 11.01
C ILE A 35 15.48 7.11 10.54
N PHE A 36 16.55 7.69 9.97
CA PHE A 36 16.53 9.05 9.44
C PHE A 36 15.52 9.18 8.30
N PHE A 37 15.54 8.26 7.32
CA PHE A 37 14.63 8.32 6.17
C PHE A 37 13.17 8.07 6.57
N PHE A 38 12.90 7.22 7.56
CA PHE A 38 11.56 7.00 8.09
C PHE A 38 11.05 8.22 8.86
N ALA A 39 11.88 8.83 9.71
CA ALA A 39 11.52 10.07 10.39
C ALA A 39 11.24 11.20 9.37
N LEU A 40 12.09 11.34 8.35
CA LEU A 40 11.91 12.32 7.29
C LEU A 40 10.61 12.09 6.50
N SER A 41 10.34 10.84 6.10
CA SER A 41 9.11 10.47 5.40
C SER A 41 7.87 10.67 6.26
N ALA A 42 7.96 10.39 7.57
CA ALA A 42 6.86 10.62 8.49
C ALA A 42 6.50 12.12 8.55
N LEU A 43 7.50 12.98 8.70
CA LEU A 43 7.33 14.42 8.84
C LEU A 43 6.89 15.11 7.55
N LEU A 44 7.50 14.76 6.41
CA LEU A 44 7.28 15.46 5.15
C LEU A 44 6.15 14.87 4.30
N PHE A 45 5.78 13.62 4.52
CA PHE A 45 4.79 12.92 3.69
C PHE A 45 3.63 12.37 4.52
N LEU A 46 3.89 11.48 5.49
CA LEU A 46 2.83 10.76 6.19
C LEU A 46 1.91 11.69 7.00
N PHE A 47 2.48 12.52 7.88
CA PHE A 47 1.68 13.42 8.72
C PHE A 47 0.92 14.46 7.88
N PRO A 48 1.54 15.17 6.92
CA PRO A 48 0.82 16.11 6.07
C PRO A 48 -0.33 15.45 5.31
N THR A 49 -0.09 14.29 4.68
CA THR A 49 -1.13 13.59 3.92
C THR A 49 -2.26 13.09 4.82
N ALA A 50 -1.95 12.57 6.02
CA ALA A 50 -2.96 12.12 6.97
C ALA A 50 -3.86 13.27 7.46
N LEU A 51 -3.28 14.43 7.75
CA LEU A 51 -4.04 15.61 8.16
C LEU A 51 -4.94 16.13 7.04
N VAL A 52 -4.43 16.20 5.81
CA VAL A 52 -5.24 16.60 4.64
C VAL A 52 -6.38 15.61 4.40
N ALA A 53 -6.12 14.30 4.47
CA ALA A 53 -7.15 13.28 4.33
C ALA A 53 -8.21 13.36 5.45
N ALA A 54 -7.79 13.64 6.69
CA ALA A 54 -8.71 13.83 7.81
C ALA A 54 -9.63 15.05 7.61
N GLU A 55 -9.06 16.19 7.22
CA GLU A 55 -9.81 17.43 6.96
C GLU A 55 -10.80 17.25 5.79
N LEU A 56 -10.35 16.66 4.67
CA LEU A 56 -11.21 16.43 3.52
C LEU A 56 -12.33 15.43 3.79
N THR A 57 -12.07 14.39 4.59
CA THR A 57 -13.10 13.42 4.99
C THR A 57 -14.13 14.07 5.92
N ALA A 58 -13.70 14.97 6.82
CA ALA A 58 -14.60 15.69 7.72
C ALA A 58 -15.45 16.74 6.97
N ALA A 59 -14.83 17.49 6.06
CA ALA A 59 -15.49 18.53 5.27
C ALA A 59 -16.43 17.97 4.20
N PHE A 60 -16.07 16.83 3.59
CA PHE A 60 -16.84 16.19 2.51
C PHE A 60 -17.17 14.73 2.87
N PRO A 61 -18.17 14.47 3.74
CA PRO A 61 -18.47 13.14 4.29
C PRO A 61 -19.13 12.18 3.29
N LYS A 62 -19.10 12.49 1.98
CA LYS A 62 -19.62 11.61 0.93
C LYS A 62 -18.63 10.47 0.67
N GLU A 63 -19.18 9.31 0.34
CA GLU A 63 -18.41 8.16 -0.09
C GLU A 63 -17.65 8.46 -1.39
N GLY A 64 -16.44 7.90 -1.52
CA GLY A 64 -15.60 8.02 -2.72
C GLY A 64 -14.19 8.53 -2.49
N GLY A 65 -13.86 9.01 -1.28
CA GLY A 65 -12.49 9.35 -0.87
C GLY A 65 -11.78 10.27 -1.87
N VAL A 66 -10.57 9.88 -2.29
CA VAL A 66 -9.70 10.66 -3.19
C VAL A 66 -10.39 11.02 -4.51
N TYR A 67 -11.17 10.10 -5.10
CA TYR A 67 -11.94 10.37 -6.32
C TYR A 67 -12.90 11.54 -6.11
N HIS A 68 -13.64 11.51 -4.99
CA HIS A 68 -14.63 12.52 -4.68
C HIS A 68 -13.98 13.89 -4.46
N TRP A 69 -12.90 13.94 -3.67
CA TRP A 69 -12.20 15.19 -3.36
C TRP A 69 -11.63 15.86 -4.62
N ILE A 70 -11.00 15.09 -5.50
CA ILE A 70 -10.39 15.62 -6.73
C ILE A 70 -11.48 16.01 -7.74
N ARG A 71 -12.56 15.24 -7.84
CA ARG A 71 -13.69 15.60 -8.71
C ARG A 71 -14.33 16.92 -8.28
N LEU A 72 -14.47 17.17 -6.97
CA LEU A 72 -15.03 18.42 -6.45
C LEU A 72 -14.13 19.62 -6.78
N ALA A 73 -12.81 19.47 -6.65
CA ALA A 73 -11.86 20.57 -6.85
C ALA A 73 -11.52 20.83 -8.33
N PHE A 74 -11.39 19.78 -9.14
CA PHE A 74 -10.80 19.84 -10.48
C PHE A 74 -11.71 19.26 -11.58
N GLY A 75 -12.92 18.83 -11.24
CA GLY A 75 -13.90 18.28 -12.17
C GLY A 75 -13.70 16.78 -12.48
N GLU A 76 -14.63 16.25 -13.26
CA GLU A 76 -14.81 14.80 -13.46
C GLU A 76 -13.62 14.11 -14.13
N LYS A 77 -13.00 14.74 -15.14
CA LYS A 77 -11.84 14.16 -15.85
C LYS A 77 -10.68 13.92 -14.91
N MET A 78 -10.35 14.88 -14.05
CA MET A 78 -9.25 14.74 -13.09
C MET A 78 -9.58 13.73 -11.98
N GLY A 79 -10.84 13.68 -11.55
CA GLY A 79 -11.31 12.61 -10.66
C GLY A 79 -11.09 11.23 -11.26
N MET A 80 -11.48 11.02 -12.53
CA MET A 80 -11.27 9.74 -13.22
C MET A 80 -9.80 9.37 -13.32
N ILE A 81 -8.91 10.33 -13.63
CA ILE A 81 -7.46 10.08 -13.66
C ILE A 81 -6.96 9.65 -12.27
N ALA A 82 -7.40 10.31 -11.20
CA ALA A 82 -6.95 9.99 -9.86
C ALA A 82 -7.35 8.57 -9.42
N ILE A 83 -8.61 8.18 -9.63
CA ILE A 83 -9.05 6.82 -9.30
C ILE A 83 -8.40 5.77 -10.20
N TRP A 84 -8.14 6.11 -11.46
CA TRP A 84 -7.39 5.26 -12.38
C TRP A 84 -5.95 5.03 -11.90
N LEU A 85 -5.25 6.09 -11.49
CA LEU A 85 -3.91 5.98 -10.92
C LEU A 85 -3.88 5.14 -9.63
N GLN A 86 -4.88 5.31 -8.76
CA GLN A 86 -5.01 4.48 -7.56
C GLN A 86 -5.22 3.00 -7.90
N TRP A 87 -6.01 2.70 -8.93
CA TRP A 87 -6.21 1.34 -9.39
C TRP A 87 -4.94 0.74 -10.01
N VAL A 88 -4.23 1.50 -10.86
CA VAL A 88 -2.95 1.07 -11.45
C VAL A 88 -1.90 0.82 -10.37
N ASN A 89 -1.81 1.69 -9.36
CA ASN A 89 -0.92 1.48 -8.21
C ASN A 89 -1.20 0.13 -7.52
N THR A 90 -2.47 -0.22 -7.35
CA THR A 90 -2.86 -1.51 -6.77
C THR A 90 -2.50 -2.67 -7.69
N MET A 91 -2.66 -2.54 -9.01
CA MET A 91 -2.25 -3.56 -9.97
C MET A 91 -0.75 -3.87 -9.91
N VAL A 92 0.10 -2.85 -9.84
CA VAL A 92 1.56 -2.99 -9.80
C VAL A 92 2.04 -3.69 -8.51
N TRP A 93 1.23 -3.67 -7.45
CA TRP A 93 1.54 -4.35 -6.20
C TRP A 93 1.35 -5.88 -6.28
N TYR A 94 0.44 -6.39 -7.13
CA TYR A 94 0.14 -7.83 -7.23
C TYR A 94 1.34 -8.71 -7.57
N PRO A 95 2.17 -8.41 -8.59
CA PRO A 95 3.35 -9.22 -8.90
C PRO A 95 4.32 -9.36 -7.72
N THR A 96 4.46 -8.31 -6.91
CA THR A 96 5.36 -8.30 -5.74
C THR A 96 4.87 -9.27 -4.66
N ILE A 97 3.57 -9.28 -4.37
CA ILE A 97 3.03 -10.22 -3.37
C ILE A 97 3.04 -11.66 -3.88
N LEU A 98 2.75 -11.90 -5.16
CA LEU A 98 2.82 -13.24 -5.75
C LEU A 98 4.26 -13.77 -5.75
N SER A 99 5.24 -12.92 -6.06
CA SER A 99 6.67 -13.28 -5.99
C SER A 99 7.07 -13.71 -4.58
N PHE A 100 6.60 -12.99 -3.56
CA PHE A 100 6.89 -13.32 -2.16
C PHE A 100 6.26 -14.65 -1.73
N ILE A 101 5.01 -14.91 -2.14
CA ILE A 101 4.33 -16.18 -1.86
C ILE A 101 5.08 -17.33 -2.55
N ALA A 102 5.42 -17.18 -3.83
CA ALA A 102 6.17 -18.16 -4.59
C ALA A 102 7.55 -18.45 -3.96
N ALA A 103 8.30 -17.41 -3.57
CA ALA A 103 9.58 -17.57 -2.88
C ALA A 103 9.41 -18.29 -1.53
N THR A 104 8.38 -17.93 -0.74
CA THR A 104 8.11 -18.59 0.54
C THR A 104 7.75 -20.07 0.35
N MET A 105 6.99 -20.41 -0.68
CA MET A 105 6.70 -21.81 -1.03
C MET A 105 7.95 -22.55 -1.50
N ALA A 106 8.81 -21.91 -2.29
CA ALA A 106 10.10 -22.49 -2.71
C ALA A 106 10.96 -22.86 -1.51
N TYR A 107 11.06 -22.00 -0.49
CA TYR A 107 11.81 -22.30 0.74
C TYR A 107 11.35 -23.57 1.47
N LEU A 108 10.10 -24.00 1.31
CA LEU A 108 9.60 -25.25 1.90
C LEU A 108 10.03 -26.52 1.13
N ILE A 109 10.39 -26.37 -0.15
CA ILE A 109 10.72 -27.49 -1.04
C ILE A 109 12.23 -27.55 -1.28
N ASP A 110 12.77 -26.47 -1.84
CA ASP A 110 14.20 -26.28 -2.07
C ASP A 110 14.49 -24.77 -2.11
N PRO A 111 15.29 -24.23 -1.17
CA PRO A 111 15.69 -22.83 -1.15
C PRO A 111 16.28 -22.32 -2.48
N SER A 112 16.93 -23.18 -3.27
CA SER A 112 17.51 -22.78 -4.57
C SER A 112 16.47 -22.31 -5.59
N LEU A 113 15.22 -22.75 -5.45
CA LEU A 113 14.11 -22.33 -6.31
C LEU A 113 13.68 -20.88 -6.05
N ALA A 114 13.95 -20.32 -4.87
CA ALA A 114 13.59 -18.94 -4.54
C ALA A 114 14.39 -17.92 -5.37
N ASP A 115 15.61 -18.28 -5.79
CA ASP A 115 16.45 -17.45 -6.67
C ASP A 115 16.23 -17.75 -8.16
N ASN A 116 15.44 -18.78 -8.48
CA ASN A 116 15.18 -19.19 -9.86
C ASN A 116 14.12 -18.30 -10.52
N LYS A 117 14.58 -17.41 -11.40
CA LYS A 117 13.73 -16.45 -12.14
C LYS A 117 12.61 -17.11 -12.94
N THR A 118 12.86 -18.28 -13.52
CA THR A 118 11.87 -18.99 -14.34
C THR A 118 10.77 -19.59 -13.47
N TYR A 119 11.12 -20.14 -12.31
CA TYR A 119 10.15 -20.63 -11.32
C TYR A 119 9.26 -19.50 -10.82
N LEU A 120 9.85 -18.37 -10.41
CA LEU A 120 9.10 -17.21 -9.94
C LEU A 120 8.17 -16.67 -11.04
N ALA A 121 8.65 -16.54 -12.28
CA ALA A 121 7.83 -16.05 -13.39
C ALA A 121 6.64 -16.97 -13.70
N LEU A 122 6.86 -18.29 -13.74
CA LEU A 122 5.78 -19.26 -13.97
C LEU A 122 4.75 -19.24 -12.86
N MET A 123 5.18 -19.12 -11.60
CA MET A 123 4.27 -19.00 -10.47
C MET A 123 3.45 -17.71 -10.55
N ILE A 124 4.08 -16.56 -10.87
CA ILE A 124 3.37 -15.27 -10.97
C ILE A 124 2.36 -15.28 -12.12
N ILE A 125 2.68 -15.90 -13.26
CA ILE A 125 1.79 -15.97 -14.43
C ILE A 125 0.70 -17.04 -14.25
N GLY A 126 0.98 -18.10 -13.49
CA GLY A 126 0.06 -19.21 -13.24
C GLY A 126 -1.04 -18.91 -12.21
N PHE A 127 -0.91 -17.81 -11.46
CA PHE A 127 -1.94 -17.26 -10.57
C PHE A 127 -2.77 -16.18 -11.27
#